data_AF-A0A402BJS6-F1
#
_entry.id   AF-A0A402BJS6-F1
#
_cell.length_a   1.000
_cell.length_b   1.000
_cell.length_c   1.000
_cell.angle_alpha   90.00
_cell.angle_beta   90.00
_cell.angle_gamma   90.00
#
_symmetry.space_group_name_H-M   'P 1'
#
loop_
_entity.id
_entity.type
_entity.pdbx_description
1 polymer ?
#
loop_
_entity_poly.entity_id
_entity_poly.type
_entity_poly.pdbx_seq_one_letter_code
_entity_poly.pdbx_strand_id
1 'polypeptide(L)'
;MRLIRQNDGSYVPQLTTIWEVEELAARPDAWVPICRVGKVETIGEIHSETLKIRLYPDSQIRNREIVALASGPSTFEEGQTQTEQ
;
A
#
# COMPACT_ATOMS: atom_id res chain seq x y z
N MET A 1 -1.53 7.64 7.29
CA MET A 1 -0.32 6.86 7.60
C MET A 1 0.89 7.68 7.19
N ARG A 2 2.04 7.54 7.86
CA ARG A 2 3.29 8.23 7.47
C ARG A 2 4.35 7.23 7.06
N LEU A 3 5.02 7.44 5.92
CA LEU A 3 6.15 6.63 5.50
C LEU A 3 7.46 7.30 5.89
N ILE A 4 8.28 6.59 6.67
CA ILE A 4 9.55 7.08 7.17
C ILE A 4 10.67 6.32 6.45
N ARG A 5 11.41 7.01 5.59
CA ARG A 5 12.57 6.46 4.90
C ARG A 5 13.69 6.18 5.89
N GLN A 6 14.24 4.97 5.83
CA GLN A 6 15.39 4.51 6.62
C GLN A 6 16.70 4.74 5.86
N ASN A 7 17.83 4.60 6.57
CA ASN A 7 19.15 4.82 6.00
C ASN A 7 19.52 3.80 4.90
N ASP A 8 18.92 2.62 4.93
CA ASP A 8 19.08 1.56 3.91
C ASP A 8 18.18 1.75 2.67
N GLY A 9 17.39 2.81 2.64
CA GLY A 9 16.44 3.11 1.57
C GLY A 9 15.08 2.45 1.71
N SER A 10 14.87 1.59 2.71
CA SER A 10 13.56 1.01 3.03
C SER A 10 12.62 2.06 3.64
N TYR A 11 11.33 1.74 3.70
CA TYR A 11 10.32 2.58 4.34
C TYR A 11 9.65 1.83 5.48
N VAL A 12 9.57 2.48 6.63
CA VAL A 12 8.78 2.01 7.78
C VAL A 12 7.47 2.79 7.82
N PRO A 13 6.31 2.11 7.76
CA PRO A 13 5.03 2.77 7.97
C PRO A 13 4.80 3.06 9.45
N GLN A 14 4.43 4.29 9.74
CA GLN A 14 3.86 4.69 11.01
C GLN A 14 2.35 4.83 10.82
N LEU A 15 1.60 3.87 11.35
CA LEU A 15 0.14 3.94 11.44
C LEU A 15 -0.22 5.02 12.45
N THR A 16 -1.08 5.93 12.05
CA THR A 16 -1.45 7.15 12.78
C THR A 16 -2.91 7.16 13.21
N THR A 17 -3.74 6.28 12.64
CA THR A 17 -5.16 6.19 12.94
C THR A 17 -5.59 4.74 13.15
N ILE A 18 -6.62 4.51 13.97
CA ILE A 18 -7.15 3.16 14.25
C ILE A 18 -7.69 2.52 12.98
N TRP A 19 -8.37 3.31 12.14
CA TRP A 19 -8.92 2.84 10.87
C TRP A 19 -7.87 2.17 9.97
N GLU A 20 -6.63 2.67 9.95
CA GLU A 20 -5.55 2.04 9.19
C GLU A 20 -5.22 0.63 9.69
N VAL A 21 -5.28 0.41 11.00
CA VAL A 21 -5.05 -0.91 11.60
C VAL A 21 -6.19 -1.85 11.24
N GLU A 22 -7.44 -1.38 11.35
CA GLU A 22 -8.64 -2.15 11.03
C GLU A 22 -8.68 -2.55 9.55
N GLU A 23 -8.34 -1.63 8.65
CA GLU A 23 -8.35 -1.87 7.21
C GLU A 23 -7.30 -2.90 6.78
N LEU A 24 -6.10 -2.85 7.39
CA LEU A 24 -5.08 -3.87 7.14
C LEU A 24 -5.49 -5.22 7.74
N ALA A 25 -6.04 -5.24 8.96
CA ALA A 25 -6.51 -6.45 9.61
C ALA A 25 -7.68 -7.13 8.86
N ALA A 26 -8.52 -6.35 8.17
CA ALA A 26 -9.60 -6.85 7.33
C ALA A 26 -9.11 -7.56 6.04
N ARG A 27 -7.83 -7.41 5.69
CA ARG A 27 -7.21 -7.93 4.45
C ARG A 27 -5.98 -8.77 4.79
N PRO A 28 -6.12 -9.95 5.43
CA PRO A 28 -4.98 -10.78 5.82
C PRO A 28 -4.15 -11.21 4.61
N ASP A 29 -2.83 -11.32 4.80
CA ASP A 29 -1.85 -11.70 3.78
C ASP A 29 -1.97 -10.97 2.42
N ALA A 30 -2.34 -9.68 2.45
CA ALA A 30 -2.61 -8.90 1.24
C ALA A 30 -1.65 -7.72 1.08
N TRP A 31 -1.33 -7.39 -0.17
CA TRP A 31 -0.78 -6.10 -0.54
C TRP A 31 -1.94 -5.11 -0.72
N VAL A 32 -1.93 -4.07 0.11
CA VAL A 32 -2.96 -3.03 0.15
C VAL A 32 -2.41 -1.76 -0.50
N PRO A 33 -3.09 -1.17 -1.50
CA PRO A 33 -2.55 -0.02 -2.19
C PRO A 33 -2.45 1.21 -1.29
N ILE A 34 -1.39 2.00 -1.47
CA ILE A 34 -1.18 3.29 -0.83
C ILE A 34 -1.24 4.42 -1.85
N CYS A 35 -1.90 5.50 -1.51
CA CYS A 35 -2.03 6.70 -2.35
C CYS A 35 -1.56 7.95 -1.60
N ARG A 36 -1.24 9.01 -2.35
CA ARG A 36 -0.98 10.31 -1.74
C ARG A 36 -2.29 10.93 -1.25
N VAL A 37 -2.26 11.59 -0.10
CA VAL A 37 -3.45 12.26 0.44
C VAL A 37 -4.00 13.27 -0.57
N GLY A 38 -5.31 13.17 -0.86
CA GLY A 38 -5.98 14.03 -1.83
C GLY A 38 -5.75 13.65 -3.31
N LYS A 39 -5.07 12.53 -3.58
CA LYS A 39 -4.90 11.96 -4.92
C LYS A 39 -5.44 10.54 -4.97
N VAL A 40 -5.98 10.16 -6.13
CA VAL A 40 -6.46 8.80 -6.39
C VAL A 40 -5.31 7.89 -6.86
N GLU A 41 -4.21 8.48 -7.31
CA GLU A 41 -3.04 7.76 -7.81
C GLU A 41 -2.36 6.93 -6.72
N THR A 42 -2.32 5.63 -6.92
CA THR A 42 -1.56 4.67 -6.11
C THR A 42 -0.08 4.78 -6.43
N ILE A 43 0.74 4.85 -5.38
CA ILE A 43 2.20 5.03 -5.49
C ILE A 43 2.99 3.79 -5.04
N GLY A 44 2.28 2.74 -4.66
CA GLY A 44 2.84 1.53 -4.10
C GLY A 44 1.82 0.80 -3.25
N GLU A 45 2.29 -0.16 -2.46
CA GLU A 45 1.47 -0.98 -1.57
C GLU A 45 2.18 -1.26 -0.24
N ILE A 46 1.36 -1.58 0.77
CA ILE A 46 1.79 -2.07 2.08
C ILE A 46 1.28 -3.50 2.27
N HIS A 47 2.13 -4.40 2.75
CA HIS A 47 1.70 -5.74 3.16
C HIS A 47 0.96 -5.67 4.50
N SER A 48 -0.23 -6.23 4.58
CA SER A 48 -1.12 -6.07 5.75
C SER A 48 -0.53 -6.60 7.06
N GLU A 49 0.13 -7.76 7.03
CA GLU A 49 0.72 -8.36 8.23
C GLU A 49 2.15 -7.91 8.51
N THR A 50 3.01 -7.96 7.48
CA THR A 50 4.44 -7.66 7.66
C THR A 50 4.76 -6.18 7.62
N LEU A 51 3.81 -5.34 7.22
CA LEU A 51 3.96 -3.89 7.04
C LEU A 51 5.10 -3.49 6.09
N LYS A 52 5.56 -4.43 5.26
CA LYS A 52 6.55 -4.15 4.20
C LYS A 52 5.94 -3.20 3.18
N ILE A 53 6.75 -2.26 2.70
CA ILE A 53 6.36 -1.29 1.69
C ILE A 53 7.02 -1.64 0.36
N ARG A 54 6.24 -1.65 -0.72
CA ARG A 54 6.73 -1.68 -2.10
C ARG A 54 6.27 -0.42 -2.82
N LEU A 55 7.18 0.28 -3.47
CA LEU A 55 6.85 1.46 -4.28
C LEU A 55 6.87 1.10 -5.75
N TYR A 56 6.01 1.73 -6.55
CA TYR A 56 6.08 1.59 -8.00
C TYR A 56 7.31 2.32 -8.55
N PRO A 57 7.89 1.85 -9.68
CA PRO A 57 9.18 2.35 -10.17
C PRO A 57 9.28 3.87 -10.33
N ASP A 58 8.20 4.53 -10.75
CA ASP A 58 8.16 5.97 -10.98
C ASP A 58 7.75 6.77 -9.73
N SER A 59 7.42 6.09 -8.64
CA SER A 59 6.94 6.72 -7.41
C SER A 59 8.10 7.19 -6.54
N GLN A 60 8.36 8.49 -6.58
CA GLN A 60 9.26 9.13 -5.63
C GLN A 60 8.49 9.60 -4.39
N ILE A 61 9.01 9.23 -3.22
CA ILE A 61 8.47 9.65 -1.92
C ILE A 61 9.51 10.50 -1.21
N ARG A 62 9.09 11.67 -0.70
CA ARG A 62 9.95 12.55 0.09
C ARG A 62 10.23 11.94 1.47
N ASN A 63 11.28 12.41 2.14
CA ASN A 63 11.49 12.04 3.54
C ASN A 63 10.27 12.44 4.39
N ARG A 64 9.64 11.44 5.04
CA ARG A 64 8.46 11.59 5.91
C ARG A 64 7.18 12.06 5.19
N GLU A 65 6.80 11.40 4.11
CA GLU A 65 5.55 11.69 3.38
C GLU A 65 4.32 11.08 4.08
N ILE A 66 3.19 11.79 4.03
CA ILE A 66 1.90 11.29 4.52
C ILE A 66 1.16 10.65 3.35
N VAL A 67 0.74 9.41 3.55
CA VAL A 67 0.00 8.59 2.58
C VAL A 67 -1.28 8.04 3.21
N ALA A 68 -2.21 7.61 2.39
CA ALA A 68 -3.44 6.94 2.79
C ALA A 68 -3.48 5.52 2.22
N LEU A 69 -4.22 4.63 2.88
CA LEU A 69 -4.63 3.37 2.26
C LEU A 69 -5.70 3.71 1.22
N ALA A 70 -5.55 3.18 0.01
CA ALA A 70 -6.58 3.35 -1.02
C ALA A 70 -7.74 2.39 -0.73
N SER A 71 -8.93 2.94 -0.55
CA SER A 71 -10.17 2.17 -0.46
C SER A 71 -10.55 1.69 -1.86
N GLY A 72 -9.94 0.60 -2.32
CA GLY A 72 -10.27 -0.06 -3.58
C GLY A 72 -10.13 -1.57 -3.46
N PRO A 73 -10.79 -2.36 -4.34
CA PRO A 73 -10.48 -3.77 -4.46
C PRO A 73 -8.98 -3.91 -4.75
N SER A 74 -8.32 -4.88 -4.10
CA SER A 74 -6.96 -5.29 -4.45
C SER A 74 -7.00 -5.91 -5.84
N THR A 75 -6.99 -5.09 -6.88
CA THR A 75 -6.99 -5.56 -8.27
C THR A 75 -5.60 -6.07 -8.62
N PHE A 76 -5.33 -7.33 -8.29
CA PHE A 76 -4.49 -8.15 -9.15
C PHE A 76 -5.39 -8.68 -10.25
N GLU A 77 -5.54 -7.93 -11.34
CA GLU A 77 -5.93 -8.53 -12.62
C GLU A 77 -4.70 -9.21 -13.21
N GLU A 78 -4.49 -10.49 -12.86
CA GLU A 78 -3.63 -11.38 -13.63
C GLU A 78 -4.39 -12.67 -13.94
N GLY A 79 -4.71 -12.84 -15.23
CA GLY A 79 -4.93 -14.16 -15.83
C GLY A 79 -6.37 -14.58 -16.08
N GLN A 80 -6.99 -14.04 -17.12
CA GLN A 80 -8.03 -14.77 -17.85
C GLN A 80 -7.48 -16.12 -18.32
N THR A 81 -8.04 -17.23 -17.85
CA THR A 81 -8.10 -18.47 -18.63
C THR A 81 -9.46 -19.10 -18.41
N GLN A 82 -10.45 -18.50 -19.07
CA GLN A 82 -11.73 -19.12 -19.32
C GLN A 82 -11.53 -20.06 -20.51
N THR A 83 -11.31 -21.34 -20.25
CA THR A 83 -11.47 -22.38 -21.26
C THR A 83 -12.81 -23.04 -20.98
N GLU A 84 -13.83 -22.63 -21.73
CA GLU A 84 -15.12 -23.32 -21.83
C GLU A 84 -14.90 -24.77 -22.29
N GLN A 85 -15.65 -25.70 -21.68
CA GLN A 85 -15.99 -27.01 -22.25
C GLN A 85 -17.51 -27.11 -22.35
#